data_AF-A0A1Y4TMZ6-F1
#
_entry.id   AF-A0A1Y4TMZ6-F1
#
_cell.length_a   1.000
_cell.length_b   1.000
_cell.length_c   1.000
_cell.angle_alpha   90.00
_cell.angle_beta   90.00
_cell.angle_gamma   90.00
#
_symmetry.space_group_name_H-M   'P 1'
#
loop_
_entity.id
_entity.type
_entity.pdbx_description
1 polymer ?
#
loop_
_entity_poly.entity_id
_entity_poly.type
_entity_poly.pdbx_seq_one_letter_code
_entity_poly.pdbx_strand_id
1 'polypeptide(L)'
;MKYKLYRAQYEMQFDENGEPLEWEDAFELVGVEYAQDVDRATPLLIKAITDELGTTPQYANCEVAAYAPDLYRQELSEDYDYEMMGIVYPPNANHNILIPFLVKEETETPD
;
A
#
# COMPACT_ATOMS: atom_id res chain seq x y z
N MET A 1 -15.78 4.98 -10.04
CA MET A 1 -14.86 5.59 -9.06
C MET A 1 -13.44 5.31 -9.51
N LYS A 2 -12.56 6.28 -9.29
CA LYS A 2 -11.12 6.18 -9.58
C LYS A 2 -10.39 6.01 -8.25
N TYR A 3 -9.45 5.08 -8.19
CA TYR A 3 -8.65 4.76 -7.02
C TYR A 3 -7.17 4.97 -7.37
N LYS A 4 -6.56 6.01 -6.81
CA LYS A 4 -5.13 6.26 -6.96
C LYS A 4 -4.38 5.57 -5.84
N LEU A 5 -3.40 4.75 -6.18
CA LEU A 5 -2.59 3.97 -5.24
C LEU A 5 -1.22 4.61 -5.08
N TYR A 6 -0.87 4.96 -3.85
CA TYR A 6 0.38 5.60 -3.49
C TYR A 6 1.21 4.68 -2.61
N ARG A 7 2.47 4.45 -2.96
CA ARG A 7 3.42 3.61 -2.19
C ARG A 7 4.29 4.49 -1.30
N ALA A 8 4.48 4.11 -0.04
CA ALA A 8 5.49 4.71 0.81
C ALA A 8 6.90 4.55 0.21
N GLN A 9 7.73 5.57 0.31
CA GLN A 9 9.14 5.49 -0.10
C GLN A 9 10.07 4.93 1.00
N TYR A 10 9.48 4.35 2.05
CA TYR A 10 10.17 3.73 3.17
C TYR A 10 9.55 2.37 3.50
N GLU A 11 10.35 1.53 4.15
CA GLU A 11 9.91 0.29 4.79
C GLU A 11 9.50 0.61 6.23
N MET A 12 8.41 0.02 6.72
CA MET A 12 7.97 0.23 8.10
C MET A 12 9.02 -0.32 9.07
N GLN A 13 9.45 0.52 10.00
CA GLN A 13 10.37 0.14 11.07
C GLN A 13 9.63 0.07 12.40
N PHE A 14 10.12 -0.78 13.28
CA PHE A 14 9.56 -1.00 14.61
C PHE A 14 10.64 -0.84 15.67
N ASP A 15 10.25 -0.33 16.82
CA ASP A 15 11.12 -0.29 17.99
C ASP A 15 11.29 -1.68 18.63
N GLU A 16 12.06 -1.77 19.72
CA GLU A 16 12.30 -3.03 20.44
C GLU A 16 11.03 -3.65 21.07
N ASN A 17 9.96 -2.87 21.22
CA ASN A 17 8.67 -3.31 21.75
C ASN A 17 7.69 -3.73 20.63
N GLY A 18 8.06 -3.54 19.36
CA GLY A 18 7.20 -3.82 18.22
C GLY A 18 6.25 -2.68 17.86
N GLU A 19 6.48 -1.46 18.39
CA GLU A 19 5.71 -0.28 18.04
C GLU A 19 6.29 0.37 16.76
N PRO A 20 5.46 0.83 15.81
CA PRO A 20 5.95 1.53 14.63
C PRO A 20 6.76 2.78 15.01
N LEU A 21 7.91 2.98 14.38
CA LEU A 21 8.65 4.24 14.46
C LEU A 21 7.89 5.36 13.71
N GLU A 22 8.23 6.61 14.01
CA GLU A 22 7.69 7.76 13.27
C GLU A 22 7.86 7.56 11.76
N TRP A 23 6.79 7.88 11.03
CA TRP A 23 6.72 7.69 9.59
C TRP A 23 7.01 8.99 8.85
N GLU A 24 7.53 8.85 7.62
CA GLU A 24 7.76 9.98 6.73
C GLU A 24 6.52 10.20 5.84
N ASP A 25 6.15 11.45 5.60
CA ASP A 25 5.15 11.79 4.58
C ASP A 25 5.79 11.80 3.18
N ALA A 26 6.19 10.60 2.73
CA ALA A 26 6.90 10.37 1.48
C ALA A 26 6.22 9.26 0.69
N PHE A 27 5.33 9.64 -0.23
CA PHE A 27 4.50 8.72 -1.01
C PHE A 27 4.58 9.01 -2.51
N GLU A 28 4.57 7.93 -3.31
CA GLU A 28 4.67 7.97 -4.77
C GLU A 28 3.45 7.32 -5.43
N LEU A 29 2.83 7.98 -6.40
CA LEU A 29 1.72 7.40 -7.18
C LEU A 29 2.25 6.26 -8.07
N VAL A 30 1.81 5.03 -7.80
CA VAL A 30 2.26 3.82 -8.52
C VAL A 30 1.16 3.14 -9.32
N GLY A 31 -0.11 3.47 -9.05
CA GLY A 31 -1.24 2.82 -9.73
C GLY A 31 -2.49 3.68 -9.78
N VAL A 32 -3.33 3.39 -10.77
CA VAL A 32 -4.68 3.96 -10.90
C VAL A 32 -5.63 2.86 -11.32
N GLU A 33 -6.62 2.57 -10.49
CA GLU A 33 -7.64 1.57 -10.74
C GLU A 33 -9.03 2.19 -10.87
N TYR A 34 -9.91 1.52 -11.60
CA TYR A 34 -11.28 1.96 -11.80
C TYR A 34 -12.25 0.85 -11.41
N ALA A 35 -13.17 1.19 -10.50
CA ALA A 35 -14.20 0.27 -10.04
C ALA A 35 -15.46 1.02 -9.61
N GLN A 36 -16.54 0.29 -9.36
CA GLN A 36 -17.79 0.87 -8.88
C GLN A 36 -17.66 1.38 -7.44
N ASP A 37 -16.95 0.64 -6.60
CA ASP A 37 -16.75 0.85 -5.18
C ASP A 37 -15.43 0.18 -4.72
N VAL A 38 -15.04 0.40 -3.47
CA VAL A 38 -13.77 -0.11 -2.91
C VAL A 38 -13.75 -1.64 -2.79
N ASP A 39 -14.89 -2.29 -2.57
CA ASP A 39 -14.98 -3.75 -2.51
C ASP A 39 -14.64 -4.37 -3.87
N ARG A 40 -15.14 -3.76 -4.96
CA ARG A 40 -14.79 -4.14 -6.34
C ARG A 40 -13.38 -3.72 -6.73
N ALA A 41 -12.86 -2.62 -6.16
CA ALA A 41 -11.49 -2.17 -6.40
C ALA A 41 -10.45 -3.07 -5.70
N THR A 42 -10.78 -3.62 -4.53
CA THR A 42 -9.87 -4.39 -3.67
C THR A 42 -9.02 -5.43 -4.40
N PRO A 43 -9.57 -6.37 -5.20
CA PRO A 43 -8.75 -7.34 -5.91
C PRO A 43 -7.82 -6.70 -6.97
N LEU A 44 -8.20 -5.57 -7.55
CA LEU A 44 -7.37 -4.81 -8.50
C LEU A 44 -6.21 -4.13 -7.76
N LEU A 45 -6.51 -3.48 -6.63
CA LEU A 45 -5.52 -2.81 -5.79
C LEU A 45 -4.51 -3.80 -5.20
N ILE A 46 -4.97 -4.96 -4.71
CA ILE A 46 -4.08 -6.03 -4.25
C ILE A 46 -3.15 -6.46 -5.37
N LYS A 47 -3.69 -6.68 -6.57
CA LYS A 47 -2.88 -7.07 -7.73
C LYS A 47 -1.85 -5.99 -8.07
N ALA A 48 -2.25 -4.72 -8.10
CA ALA A 48 -1.37 -3.59 -8.38
C ALA A 48 -0.21 -3.50 -7.37
N ILE A 49 -0.49 -3.66 -6.07
CA ILE A 49 0.54 -3.71 -5.03
C ILE A 49 1.50 -4.89 -5.28
N THR A 50 0.98 -6.09 -5.53
CA THR A 50 1.83 -7.26 -5.73
C THR A 50 2.67 -7.19 -7.00
N ASP A 51 2.14 -6.61 -8.09
CA ASP A 51 2.92 -6.40 -9.32
C ASP A 51 4.01 -5.35 -9.10
N GLU A 52 3.70 -4.25 -8.42
CA GLU A 52 4.64 -3.19 -8.08
C GLU A 52 5.81 -3.73 -7.23
N LEU A 53 5.50 -4.45 -6.15
CA LEU A 53 6.51 -5.05 -5.29
C LEU A 53 7.29 -6.16 -6.00
N GLY A 54 6.62 -7.01 -6.76
CA GLY A 54 7.24 -8.12 -7.50
C GLY A 54 8.14 -7.68 -8.65
N THR A 55 7.95 -6.46 -9.17
CA THR A 55 8.81 -5.86 -10.21
C THR A 55 9.87 -4.91 -9.65
N THR A 56 9.80 -4.58 -8.35
CA THR A 56 10.81 -3.74 -7.68
C THR A 56 12.13 -4.51 -7.52
N PRO A 57 13.26 -4.02 -8.07
CA PRO A 57 14.53 -4.75 -8.04
C PRO A 57 15.02 -5.12 -6.65
N GLN A 58 14.74 -4.30 -5.63
CA GLN A 58 15.16 -4.57 -4.24
C GLN A 58 14.45 -5.82 -3.65
N TYR A 59 13.26 -6.14 -4.13
CA TYR A 59 12.45 -7.28 -3.69
C TYR A 59 12.48 -8.45 -4.68
N ALA A 60 13.42 -8.43 -5.63
CA ALA A 60 13.56 -9.49 -6.62
C ALA A 60 13.70 -10.86 -5.95
N ASN A 61 12.93 -11.84 -6.43
CA ASN A 61 12.85 -13.21 -5.90
C ASN A 61 12.20 -13.35 -4.50
N CYS A 62 11.59 -12.29 -3.97
CA CYS A 62 10.75 -12.40 -2.78
C CYS A 62 9.33 -12.81 -3.19
N GLU A 63 8.65 -13.58 -2.34
CA GLU A 63 7.19 -13.67 -2.41
C GLU A 63 6.59 -12.35 -1.91
N VAL A 64 5.44 -11.96 -2.46
CA VAL A 64 4.77 -10.71 -2.10
C VAL A 64 3.27 -10.94 -1.91
N ALA A 65 2.68 -10.17 -1.00
CA ALA A 65 1.24 -10.15 -0.75
C ALA A 65 0.79 -8.74 -0.38
N ALA A 66 -0.52 -8.52 -0.29
CA ALA A 66 -1.09 -7.28 0.24
C ALA A 66 -2.36 -7.58 1.04
N TYR A 67 -2.59 -6.82 2.10
CA TYR A 67 -3.87 -6.80 2.79
C TYR A 67 -4.90 -5.96 2.03
N ALA A 68 -6.18 -6.27 2.22
CA ALA A 68 -7.28 -5.46 1.71
C ALA A 68 -7.26 -4.04 2.34
N PRO A 69 -7.92 -3.05 1.71
CA PRO A 69 -8.03 -1.70 2.26
C PRO A 69 -8.64 -1.71 3.66
N ASP A 70 -7.95 -1.08 4.62
CA ASP A 70 -8.49 -0.78 5.94
C ASP A 70 -9.11 0.63 5.93
N LEU A 71 -10.28 0.73 6.56
CA LEU A 71 -11.06 1.96 6.72
C LEU A 71 -10.65 2.73 7.99
N TYR A 72 -9.92 2.10 8.92
CA TYR A 72 -9.89 2.49 10.33
C TYR A 72 -8.57 3.01 10.89
N ARG A 73 -7.53 3.27 10.08
CA ARG A 73 -6.38 4.01 10.63
C ARG A 73 -6.74 5.48 10.81
N GLN A 74 -6.97 5.84 12.07
CA GLN A 74 -7.28 7.19 12.59
C GLN A 74 -6.22 8.26 12.28
N GLU A 75 -5.16 7.91 11.54
CA GLU A 75 -4.03 8.77 11.17
C GLU A 75 -3.82 8.88 9.66
N LEU A 76 -4.77 8.45 8.83
CA LEU A 76 -4.77 8.90 7.44
C LEU A 76 -4.76 10.44 7.46
N SER A 77 -3.82 11.07 6.76
CA SER A 77 -3.96 12.50 6.50
C SER A 77 -5.33 12.71 5.84
N GLU A 78 -5.95 13.88 6.03
CA GLU A 78 -7.26 14.21 5.42
C GLU A 78 -7.28 14.02 3.89
N ASP A 79 -6.11 13.82 3.29
CA ASP A 79 -5.91 13.61 1.86
C ASP A 79 -6.20 12.18 1.39
N TYR A 80 -6.22 11.13 2.22
CA TYR A 80 -6.41 9.74 1.75
C TYR A 80 -7.62 9.04 2.37
N ASP A 81 -8.23 8.12 1.61
CA ASP A 81 -9.51 7.49 1.96
C ASP A 81 -9.33 6.07 2.53
N TYR A 82 -8.26 5.37 2.13
CA TYR A 82 -7.95 4.03 2.63
C TYR A 82 -6.44 3.81 2.79
N GLU A 83 -6.07 2.90 3.69
CA GLU A 83 -4.70 2.36 3.79
C GLU A 83 -4.68 0.89 3.37
N MET A 84 -3.60 0.48 2.72
CA MET A 84 -3.28 -0.91 2.45
C MET A 84 -1.84 -1.18 2.90
N MET A 85 -1.53 -2.46 3.11
CA MET A 85 -0.18 -2.86 3.51
C MET A 85 0.33 -3.94 2.57
N GLY A 86 1.41 -3.60 1.85
CA GLY A 86 2.19 -4.54 1.08
C GLY A 86 3.13 -5.33 2.00
N ILE A 87 3.29 -6.61 1.71
CA ILE A 87 4.18 -7.51 2.43
C ILE A 87 5.16 -8.10 1.42
N VAL A 88 6.44 -8.03 1.75
CA VAL A 88 7.50 -8.75 1.07
C VAL A 88 8.02 -9.83 2.02
N TYR A 89 8.23 -11.04 1.51
CA TYR A 89 8.76 -12.19 2.25
C TYR A 89 10.17 -12.51 1.74
N PRO A 90 11.24 -11.89 2.29
CA PRO A 90 12.60 -12.19 1.87
C PRO A 90 12.99 -13.62 2.25
N PRO A 91 13.65 -14.37 1.36
CA PRO A 91 14.05 -15.74 1.67
C PRO A 91 15.09 -15.74 2.79
N ASN A 92 14.80 -16.49 3.86
CA ASN A 92 15.65 -16.66 5.05
C ASN A 92 15.76 -15.41 5.97
N ALA A 93 14.88 -14.42 5.83
CA ALA A 93 14.77 -13.34 6.81
C ALA A 93 13.96 -13.79 8.05
N ASN A 94 14.28 -13.23 9.21
CA ASN A 94 13.52 -13.50 10.44
C ASN A 94 12.17 -12.78 10.46
N HIS A 95 12.02 -11.70 9.70
CA HIS A 95 10.85 -10.84 9.63
C HIS A 95 10.53 -10.48 8.18
N ASN A 96 9.25 -10.22 7.92
CA ASN A 96 8.79 -9.70 6.65
C ASN A 96 8.99 -8.18 6.58
N ILE A 97 9.08 -7.65 5.37
CA ILE A 97 9.13 -6.20 5.14
C ILE A 97 7.69 -5.75 4.90
N LEU A 98 7.28 -4.70 5.62
CA LEU A 98 5.97 -4.09 5.50
C LEU A 98 6.09 -2.73 4.83
N ILE A 99 5.27 -2.48 3.82
CA ILE A 99 5.31 -1.26 3.01
C ILE A 99 3.90 -0.66 3.00
N PRO A 100 3.70 0.53 3.59
CA PRO A 100 2.42 1.21 3.53
C PRO A 100 2.06 1.63 2.12
N PHE A 101 0.77 1.49 1.80
CA PHE A 101 0.17 2.08 0.61
C PHE A 101 -1.05 2.89 1.01
N LEU A 102 -1.21 4.07 0.42
CA LEU A 102 -2.37 4.94 0.62
C LEU A 102 -3.21 4.96 -0.64
N VAL A 103 -4.53 5.01 -0.47
CA VAL A 103 -5.48 5.02 -1.58
C VAL A 103 -6.33 6.29 -1.50
N LYS A 104 -6.35 7.04 -2.60
CA LYS A 104 -7.30 8.14 -2.82
C LYS A 104 -8.45 7.67 -3.70
N GLU A 105 -9.67 7.81 -3.21
CA GLU A 105 -10.89 7.67 -3.98
C GLU A 105 -11.29 9.03 -4.59
N GLU A 106 -11.50 9.05 -5.90
CA GLU A 106 -11.96 10.23 -6.63
C GLU A 106 -13.19 9.86 -7.46
N THR A 107 -14.21 10.70 -7.42
CA THR A 107 -15.25 10.70 -8.46
C THR A 107 -14.62 11.15 -9.77
N GLU A 108 -14.90 10.48 -10.89
CA GLU A 108 -14.60 11.07 -12.21
C GLU A 108 -15.40 12.37 -12.32
N THR A 109 -14.73 13.51 -12.16
CA THR A 109 -15.23 14.78 -12.66
C THR A 109 -15.14 14.72 -14.18
N PRO A 110 -16.25 14.87 -14.92
CA PRO A 110 -16.18 15.09 -16.36
C PRO A 110 -15.39 16.39 -16.60
N ASP A 111 -14.36 16.32 -17.44
CA ASP A 111 -13.64 17.49 -17.96
C ASP A 111 -14.56 18.45 -18.72
#